data_AF-A0AA37V5Q7-F1
#
_entry.id   AF-A0AA37V5Q7-F1
#
_cell.length_a   1.000
_cell.length_b   1.000
_cell.length_c   1.000
_cell.angle_alpha   90.00
_cell.angle_beta   90.00
_cell.angle_gamma   90.00
#
_symmetry.space_group_name_H-M   'P 1'
#
loop_
_entity.id
_entity.type
_entity.pdbx_description
1 polymer ?
#
loop_
_entity_poly.entity_id
_entity_poly.type
_entity_poly.pdbx_seq_one_letter_code
_entity_poly.pdbx_strand_id
1 'polypeptide(L)'
;MNFTGLAYRFFSNFTFLAAVFLSLNYIEKYQNRAVLALVVLIYAGMRAVTVVRTFHFFGRIEKLESDVRRLAGMLGEGPVGQVINKQVVSDVGSLRKDGEQKSYMDLFFLAAVVILCVSKLITN
;
A
#
# COMPACT_ATOMS: atom_id res chain seq x y z
N MET A 1 -0.55 -9.55 13.51
CA MET A 1 -0.98 -9.40 12.10
C MET A 1 -2.40 -9.91 11.96
N ASN A 2 -3.35 -9.05 11.61
CA ASN A 2 -4.74 -9.47 11.43
C ASN A 2 -4.87 -10.12 10.04
N PHE A 3 -4.70 -11.44 9.99
CA PHE A 3 -4.71 -12.25 8.76
C PHE A 3 -5.98 -12.01 7.90
N THR A 4 -7.12 -11.76 8.55
CA THR A 4 -8.39 -11.42 7.91
C THR A 4 -8.32 -10.13 7.09
N GLY A 5 -7.66 -9.09 7.62
CA GLY A 5 -7.50 -7.82 6.90
C GLY A 5 -6.53 -7.90 5.73
N LEU A 6 -5.53 -8.79 5.84
CA LEU A 6 -4.62 -9.12 4.75
C LEU A 6 -5.36 -9.83 3.61
N ALA A 7 -6.12 -10.87 3.95
CA ALA A 7 -6.91 -11.64 3.00
C ALA A 7 -7.96 -10.76 2.30
N TYR A 8 -8.67 -9.92 3.03
CA TYR A 8 -9.66 -9.00 2.44
C TYR A 8 -9.03 -8.07 1.39
N ARG A 9 -7.89 -7.44 1.70
CA ARG A 9 -7.17 -6.58 0.73
C ARG A 9 -6.65 -7.36 -0.47
N PHE A 10 -6.17 -8.57 -0.25
CA PHE A 10 -5.74 -9.45 -1.35
C PHE A 10 -6.91 -9.76 -2.29
N PHE A 11 -8.03 -10.23 -1.75
CA PHE A 11 -9.22 -10.56 -2.55
C PHE A 11 -9.81 -9.34 -3.26
N SER A 12 -9.87 -8.17 -2.62
CA SER A 12 -10.37 -6.95 -3.27
C SER A 12 -9.49 -6.54 -4.45
N ASN A 13 -8.17 -6.57 -4.28
CA ASN A 13 -7.23 -6.18 -5.33
C ASN A 13 -7.17 -7.22 -6.46
N PHE A 14 -7.26 -8.51 -6.12
CA PHE A 14 -7.37 -9.59 -7.09
C PHE A 14 -8.67 -9.48 -7.92
N THR A 15 -9.79 -9.18 -7.28
CA THR A 15 -11.08 -8.98 -7.97
C THR A 15 -11.01 -7.79 -8.92
N PHE A 16 -10.35 -6.70 -8.51
CA PHE A 16 -10.12 -5.54 -9.38
C PHE A 16 -9.27 -5.90 -10.61
N LEU A 17 -8.16 -6.63 -10.40
CA LEU A 17 -7.32 -7.13 -11.49
C LEU A 17 -8.12 -8.02 -12.46
N ALA A 18 -8.91 -8.96 -11.92
CA ALA A 18 -9.75 -9.86 -12.72
C ALA A 18 -10.81 -9.09 -13.53
N ALA A 19 -11.45 -8.08 -12.93
CA ALA A 19 -12.44 -7.24 -13.60
C ALA A 19 -11.82 -6.44 -14.75
N VAL A 20 -10.64 -5.85 -14.56
CA VAL A 20 -9.91 -5.12 -15.63
C VAL A 20 -9.52 -6.09 -16.75
N PHE A 21 -8.97 -7.26 -16.41
CA PHE A 21 -8.60 -8.27 -17.39
C PHE A 21 -9.79 -8.76 -18.22
N LEU A 22 -10.93 -9.05 -17.57
CA LEU A 22 -12.14 -9.49 -18.24
C LEU A 22 -12.68 -8.38 -19.15
N SER A 23 -12.77 -7.15 -18.64
CA SER A 23 -13.31 -6.00 -19.40
C SER A 23 -12.47 -5.66 -20.62
N LEU A 24 -11.14 -5.71 -20.52
CA LEU A 24 -10.24 -5.48 -21.65
C LEU A 24 -10.28 -6.59 -22.71
N ASN A 25 -10.65 -7.81 -22.35
CA ASN A 25 -10.82 -8.91 -23.30
C ASN A 25 -12.22 -8.95 -23.93
N TYR A 26 -13.26 -8.53 -23.22
CA TYR A 26 -14.65 -8.59 -23.70
C TYR A 26 -15.01 -7.45 -24.66
N ILE A 27 -14.32 -6.30 -24.58
CA ILE A 27 -14.58 -5.16 -25.47
C ILE A 27 -13.83 -5.34 -26.80
N GLU A 28 -14.58 -5.66 -27.85
CA GLU A 28 -14.03 -5.84 -29.21
C GLU A 28 -13.67 -4.51 -29.89
N LYS A 29 -14.37 -3.41 -29.58
CA LYS A 29 -14.06 -2.09 -30.15
C LYS A 29 -12.80 -1.50 -29.56
N TYR A 30 -11.77 -1.32 -30.39
CA TYR A 30 -10.47 -0.75 -30.00
C TYR A 30 -10.59 0.59 -29.26
N GLN A 31 -11.38 1.54 -29.78
CA GLN A 31 -11.53 2.86 -29.16
C GLN A 31 -12.10 2.78 -27.74
N ASN A 32 -13.13 1.96 -27.53
CA ASN A 32 -13.73 1.79 -26.19
C ASN A 32 -12.77 1.11 -25.22
N ARG A 33 -12.00 0.12 -25.69
CA ARG A 33 -10.97 -0.56 -24.90
C ARG A 33 -9.82 0.37 -24.54
N ALA A 34 -9.38 1.22 -25.45
CA ALA A 34 -8.32 2.19 -25.21
C ALA A 34 -8.72 3.27 -24.19
N VAL A 35 -9.96 3.77 -24.28
CA VAL A 35 -10.51 4.72 -23.29
C VAL A 35 -10.57 4.07 -21.90
N LEU A 36 -11.06 2.82 -21.81
CA LEU A 36 -11.10 2.09 -20.55
C LEU A 36 -9.69 1.90 -19.96
N ALA A 37 -8.73 1.48 -20.78
CA ALA A 37 -7.34 1.32 -20.36
C ALA A 37 -6.73 2.65 -19.85
N LEU A 38 -7.00 3.77 -20.51
CA LEU A 38 -6.56 5.09 -20.08
C LEU A 38 -7.13 5.49 -18.72
N VAL A 39 -8.44 5.30 -18.51
CA VAL A 39 -9.09 5.61 -17.23
C VAL A 39 -8.50 4.74 -16.10
N VAL A 40 -8.26 3.45 -16.37
CA VAL A 40 -7.65 2.54 -15.40
C VAL A 40 -6.20 2.94 -15.09
N LEU A 41 -5.43 3.37 -16.09
CA LEU A 41 -4.06 3.88 -15.88
C LEU A 41 -4.05 5.15 -15.02
N ILE A 42 -4.97 6.09 -15.25
CA ILE A 42 -5.11 7.29 -14.42
C ILE A 42 -5.47 6.92 -12.98
N TYR A 43 -6.41 5.99 -12.79
CA TYR A 43 -6.77 5.47 -11.47
C TYR A 43 -5.57 4.82 -10.77
N ALA A 44 -4.80 4.00 -11.48
CA ALA A 44 -3.58 3.39 -10.98
C ALA A 44 -2.56 4.47 -10.58
N GLY A 45 -2.37 5.51 -11.40
CA GLY A 45 -1.50 6.64 -11.06
C GLY A 45 -1.90 7.34 -9.74
N MET A 46 -3.18 7.66 -9.57
CA MET A 46 -3.69 8.29 -8.35
C MET A 46 -3.47 7.39 -7.11
N ARG A 47 -3.68 6.09 -7.26
CA ARG A 47 -3.51 5.14 -6.17
C ARG A 47 -2.05 4.94 -5.80
N ALA A 48 -1.14 4.91 -6.77
CA ALA A 48 0.31 4.86 -6.54
C ALA A 48 0.80 6.07 -5.73
N VAL A 49 0.34 7.29 -6.07
CA VAL A 49 0.70 8.51 -5.31
C VAL A 49 0.24 8.41 -3.85
N THR A 50 -0.95 7.87 -3.62
CA THR A 50 -1.50 7.68 -2.27
C THR A 50 -0.68 6.68 -1.45
N VAL A 51 -0.26 5.59 -2.09
CA VAL A 51 0.62 4.58 -1.49
C VAL A 51 1.99 5.18 -1.13
N VAL A 52 2.61 5.97 -2.02
CA VAL A 52 3.90 6.65 -1.76
C VAL A 52 3.80 7.61 -0.59
N ARG A 53 2.73 8.41 -0.49
CA ARG A 53 2.51 9.27 0.69
C ARG A 53 2.44 8.48 1.99
N THR A 54 1.79 7.32 1.95
CA THR A 54 1.66 6.43 3.11
C THR A 54 3.02 5.89 3.54
N PHE A 55 3.88 5.49 2.60
CA PHE A 55 5.26 5.09 2.89
C PHE A 55 6.09 6.22 3.51
N HIS A 56 6.00 7.45 2.98
CA HIS A 56 6.70 8.59 3.56
C HIS A 56 6.21 8.89 5.00
N PHE A 57 4.92 8.70 5.29
CA PHE A 57 4.38 8.83 6.64
C PHE A 57 4.96 7.76 7.60
N PHE A 58 5.08 6.50 7.16
CA PHE A 58 5.72 5.45 7.96
C PHE A 58 7.20 5.73 8.25
N GLY A 59 7.95 6.24 7.27
CA GLY A 59 9.34 6.65 7.48
C GLY A 59 9.49 7.82 8.48
N ARG A 60 8.51 8.74 8.52
CA ARG A 60 8.47 9.80 9.54
C ARG A 60 8.20 9.25 10.93
N ILE A 61 7.31 8.26 11.06
CA ILE A 61 7.07 7.56 12.33
C ILE A 61 8.33 6.86 12.81
N GLU A 62 9.05 6.14 11.94
CA GLU A 62 10.30 5.46 12.30
C GLU A 62 11.36 6.44 12.82
N LYS A 63 11.46 7.62 12.21
CA LYS A 63 12.37 8.68 12.67
C LYS A 63 11.95 9.22 14.05
N LEU A 64 10.65 9.48 14.24
CA LEU A 64 10.11 9.91 15.54
C LEU A 64 10.32 8.86 16.63
N GLU A 65 10.13 7.57 16.30
CA GLU A 65 10.36 6.45 17.22
C GLU A 65 11.82 6.40 17.68
N SER A 66 12.76 6.55 16.75
CA SER A 66 14.19 6.64 17.04
C SER A 66 14.53 7.84 17.94
N ASP A 67 13.96 9.01 17.63
CA ASP A 67 14.23 10.24 18.38
C ASP A 67 13.64 10.19 19.81
N VAL A 68 12.42 9.64 19.98
CA VAL A 68 11.81 9.40 21.29
C VAL A 68 12.63 8.38 22.09
N ARG A 69 13.11 7.30 21.47
CA ARG A 69 13.94 6.30 22.14
C ARG A 69 15.28 6.87 22.61
N ARG A 70 15.87 7.79 21.85
CA ARG A 70 17.08 8.53 22.25
C ARG A 70 16.81 9.49 23.40
N LEU A 71 15.73 10.26 23.33
CA LEU A 71 15.31 11.20 24.37
C LEU A 71 14.96 10.48 25.68
N ALA A 72 14.24 9.36 25.63
CA ALA A 72 13.92 8.53 26.80
C ALA A 72 15.18 7.94 27.47
N GLY A 73 16.25 7.72 26.70
CA GLY A 73 17.56 7.32 27.23
C GLY A 73 18.30 8.46 27.94
N MET A 74 18.04 9.72 27.57
CA MET A 74 18.66 10.91 28.16
C MET A 74 17.88 11.49 29.35
N LEU A 75 16.56 11.30 29.40
CA LEU A 75 15.66 11.94 30.37
C LEU A 75 15.45 11.17 31.69
N GLY A 76 15.95 9.93 31.82
CA GLY A 76 15.93 9.20 33.09
C GLY A 76 14.53 9.07 33.72
N GLU A 77 13.49 8.92 32.90
CA GLU A 77 12.12 8.74 33.40
C GLU A 77 12.02 7.46 34.25
N GLY A 78 11.28 7.54 35.37
CA GLY A 78 11.12 6.43 36.31
C GLY A 78 10.62 5.12 35.66
N PRO A 79 10.82 3.97 36.33
CA PRO A 79 10.70 2.64 35.73
C PRO A 79 9.33 2.34 35.08
N VAL A 80 8.26 3.00 35.51
CA VAL A 80 6.91 2.82 34.93
C VAL A 80 6.74 3.58 33.61
N GLY A 81 7.29 4.79 33.49
CA GLY A 81 7.23 5.59 32.25
C GLY A 81 8.04 4.97 31.11
N GLN A 82 9.21 4.41 31.43
CA GLN A 82 10.03 3.68 30.45
C GLN A 82 9.35 2.42 29.90
N VAL A 83 8.61 1.67 30.72
CA VAL A 83 7.92 0.44 30.28
C VAL A 83 6.74 0.78 29.37
N ILE A 84 5.93 1.79 29.72
CA ILE A 84 4.80 2.24 28.90
C ILE A 84 5.32 2.80 27.56
N ASN A 85 6.33 3.66 27.58
CA ASN A 85 6.91 4.23 26.35
C ASN A 85 7.52 3.13 25.45
N LYS A 86 8.18 2.13 26.03
CA LYS A 86 8.74 0.99 25.27
C LYS A 86 7.66 0.10 24.67
N GLN A 87 6.55 -0.12 25.38
CA GLN A 87 5.42 -0.92 24.88
C GLN A 87 4.67 -0.18 23.77
N VAL A 88 4.38 1.11 23.94
CA VAL A 88 3.75 1.96 22.91
C VAL A 88 4.62 2.04 21.65
N VAL A 89 5.94 2.20 21.81
CA VAL A 89 6.90 2.18 20.70
C VAL A 89 6.89 0.83 19.97
N SER A 90 6.89 -0.28 20.71
CA SER A 90 6.80 -1.63 20.13
C SER A 90 5.49 -1.84 19.36
N ASP A 91 4.37 -1.36 19.90
CA ASP A 91 3.05 -1.50 19.27
C ASP A 91 2.98 -0.67 17.99
N VAL A 92 3.48 0.58 17.99
CA VAL A 92 3.58 1.43 16.79
C VAL A 92 4.49 0.79 15.73
N GLY A 93 5.62 0.23 16.14
CA GLY A 93 6.53 -0.49 15.24
C GLY A 93 5.87 -1.71 14.59
N SER A 94 5.04 -2.44 15.34
CA SER A 94 4.29 -3.59 14.81
C SER A 94 3.19 -3.15 13.83
N LEU A 95 2.48 -2.06 14.13
CA LEU A 95 1.47 -1.46 13.25
C LEU A 95 2.08 -0.92 11.96
N ARG A 96 3.29 -0.35 12.02
CA ARG A 96 4.03 0.12 10.85
C ARG A 96 4.34 -1.03 9.90
N LYS A 97 4.95 -2.11 10.40
CA LYS A 97 5.28 -3.29 9.58
C LYS A 97 4.05 -3.91 8.92
N ASP A 98 2.94 -4.01 9.65
CA ASP A 98 1.67 -4.52 9.12
C ASP A 98 1.07 -3.56 8.06
N GLY A 99 1.25 -2.25 8.23
CA GLY A 99 0.89 -1.23 7.25
C GLY A 99 1.72 -1.29 5.97
N GLU A 100 3.05 -1.38 6.10
CA GLU A 100 4.00 -1.51 4.99
C GLU A 100 3.71 -2.76 4.16
N GLN A 101 3.54 -3.92 4.80
CA GLN A 101 3.26 -5.18 4.10
C GLN A 101 1.98 -5.10 3.26
N LYS A 102 0.90 -4.48 3.79
CA LYS A 102 -0.33 -4.29 3.03
C LYS A 102 -0.16 -3.30 1.87
N SER A 103 0.65 -2.28 2.06
CA SER A 103 0.97 -1.28 1.04
C SER A 103 1.75 -1.89 -0.13
N TYR A 104 2.71 -2.78 0.15
CA TYR A 104 3.45 -3.54 -0.87
C TYR A 104 2.54 -4.44 -1.71
N MET A 105 1.58 -5.12 -1.09
CA MET A 105 0.64 -5.96 -1.85
C MET A 105 -0.24 -5.11 -2.79
N ASP A 106 -0.73 -3.95 -2.35
CA ASP A 106 -1.50 -3.05 -3.22
C ASP A 106 -0.67 -2.62 -4.43
N LEU A 107 0.60 -2.26 -4.19
CA LEU A 107 1.53 -1.84 -5.24
C LEU A 107 1.78 -2.95 -6.28
N PHE A 108 1.91 -4.21 -5.84
CA PHE A 108 2.11 -5.36 -6.73
C PHE A 108 0.91 -5.57 -7.67
N PHE A 109 -0.31 -5.59 -7.12
CA PHE A 109 -1.52 -5.72 -7.93
C PHE A 109 -1.70 -4.55 -8.90
N LEU A 110 -1.39 -3.34 -8.44
CA LEU A 110 -1.46 -2.13 -9.27
C LEU A 110 -0.48 -2.21 -10.45
N ALA A 111 0.75 -2.66 -10.21
CA ALA A 111 1.75 -2.86 -11.25
C ALA A 111 1.29 -3.90 -12.29
N ALA A 112 0.69 -5.01 -11.85
CA ALA A 112 0.14 -6.01 -12.74
C ALA A 112 -1.00 -5.45 -13.62
N VAL A 113 -1.90 -4.63 -13.05
CA VAL A 113 -2.95 -3.93 -13.80
C VAL A 113 -2.34 -3.01 -14.87
N VAL A 114 -1.33 -2.21 -14.52
CA VAL A 114 -0.65 -1.30 -15.45
C VAL A 114 -0.02 -2.08 -16.61
N ILE A 115 0.70 -3.17 -16.33
CA ILE A 115 1.33 -4.01 -17.35
C ILE A 115 0.26 -4.60 -18.30
N LEU A 116 -0.87 -5.08 -17.77
CA LEU A 116 -1.97 -5.59 -18.59
C LEU A 116 -2.58 -4.51 -19.48
N CYS A 117 -2.84 -3.32 -18.94
CA CYS A 117 -3.36 -2.19 -19.71
C CYS A 117 -2.40 -1.78 -20.83
N VAL A 118 -1.11 -1.66 -20.54
CA VAL A 118 -0.07 -1.27 -21.51
C VAL A 118 0.13 -2.36 -22.56
N SER A 119 0.24 -3.63 -22.18
CA SER A 119 0.37 -4.74 -23.12
C SER A 119 -0.82 -4.80 -24.07
N LYS A 120 -2.05 -4.67 -23.56
CA LYS A 120 -3.26 -4.66 -24.39
C LYS A 120 -3.39 -3.40 -25.24
N LEU A 121 -2.75 -2.28 -24.89
CA LEU A 121 -2.67 -1.11 -25.76
C LEU A 121 -1.66 -1.30 -26.89
N ILE A 122 -0.51 -1.93 -26.62
CA ILE A 122 0.59 -2.11 -27.59
C ILE A 122 0.34 -3.28 -28.55
N THR A 123 -0.23 -4.40 -28.07
CA THR A 123 -0.45 -5.61 -28.88
C THR A 123 -1.70 -5.53 -29.78
N ASN A 124 -2.41 -4.40 -29.77
CA ASN A 124 -3.52 -4.15 -30.69
C ASN A 124 -3.06 -3.49 -31.98
#